data_AF-A0A814ZWL2-F1
#
_entry.id   AF-A0A814ZWL2-F1
#
_cell.length_a   1.000
_cell.length_b   1.000
_cell.length_c   1.000
_cell.angle_alpha   90.00
_cell.angle_beta   90.00
_cell.angle_gamma   90.00
#
_symmetry.space_group_name_H-M   'P 1'
#
loop_
_entity.id
_entity.type
_entity.pdbx_description
1 polymer ?
#
loop_
_entity_poly.entity_id
_entity_poly.type
_entity_poly.pdbx_seq_one_letter_code
_entity_poly.pdbx_strand_id
1 'polypeptide(L)'
;LHSSKTQLALHKINTITLDGSSTTPHEISVSKDLTSVIYREPGLHFVQASAHVGGNETGDVHLWLRLNGKDAENSNCIQTLFDGTSSVVSSQGVMLIDAGDKMELVFSLKNKNLGIVAAFLNGEAASPSLSFSSGKVANKYNLYKTSYAQLSSFKNQFVRDCSASQQYCSIRAVTHLLKTDSKTVLRTAMTDLGTL
;
A
#
# COMPACT_ATOMS: atom_id res chain seq x y z
N LEU A 1 -9.43 -2.77 7.97
CA LEU A 1 -9.02 -4.16 8.31
C LEU A 1 -7.67 -4.10 8.99
N HIS A 2 -7.38 -4.95 9.98
CA HIS A 2 -6.08 -4.95 10.67
C HIS A 2 -5.63 -6.33 11.13
N SER A 3 -4.34 -6.44 11.46
CA SER A 3 -3.74 -7.55 12.21
C SER A 3 -3.17 -7.01 13.52
N SER A 4 -3.33 -7.73 14.63
CA SER A 4 -2.74 -7.41 15.94
C SER A 4 -1.61 -8.39 16.32
N LYS A 5 -1.23 -9.30 15.43
CA LYS A 5 -0.24 -10.34 15.70
C LYS A 5 1.09 -10.02 15.04
N THR A 6 2.18 -10.39 15.73
CA THR A 6 3.51 -10.45 15.13
C THR A 6 3.55 -11.58 14.11
N GLN A 7 4.04 -11.28 12.91
CA GLN A 7 4.17 -12.22 11.80
C GLN A 7 5.63 -12.23 11.36
N LEU A 8 6.36 -13.24 11.86
CA LEU A 8 7.76 -13.49 11.50
C LEU A 8 7.83 -14.29 10.19
N ALA A 9 8.93 -14.15 9.46
CA ALA A 9 9.07 -14.87 8.21
C ALA A 9 9.59 -16.29 8.37
N LEU A 10 9.03 -17.16 7.55
CA LEU A 10 9.73 -18.28 6.94
C LEU A 10 10.26 -17.77 5.60
N HIS A 11 11.46 -18.18 5.13
CA HIS A 11 12.15 -17.70 3.90
C HIS A 11 11.36 -17.87 2.57
N LYS A 12 10.14 -17.33 2.47
CA LYS A 12 9.13 -17.44 1.41
C LYS A 12 8.16 -16.24 1.49
N ILE A 13 7.37 -16.02 0.43
CA ILE A 13 6.24 -15.06 0.44
C ILE A 13 5.23 -15.53 1.50
N ASN A 14 4.82 -14.62 2.38
CA ASN A 14 3.82 -14.91 3.41
C ASN A 14 2.58 -14.04 3.17
N THR A 15 1.40 -14.67 3.15
CA THR A 15 0.12 -13.96 3.17
C THR A 15 -0.19 -13.54 4.60
N ILE A 16 -0.64 -12.29 4.76
CA ILE A 16 -0.95 -11.72 6.07
C ILE A 16 -2.32 -12.21 6.54
N THR A 17 -2.40 -12.64 7.80
CA THR A 17 -3.67 -12.90 8.49
C THR A 17 -4.16 -11.65 9.20
N LEU A 18 -5.39 -11.24 8.90
CA LEU A 18 -6.11 -10.16 9.56
C LEU A 18 -6.92 -10.72 10.73
N ASP A 19 -7.12 -9.97 11.81
CA ASP A 19 -7.89 -10.41 12.98
C ASP A 19 -8.95 -9.40 13.44
N GLY A 20 -9.00 -8.22 12.80
CA GLY A 20 -10.04 -7.23 13.02
C GLY A 20 -10.56 -6.61 11.72
N SER A 21 -11.88 -6.44 11.63
CA SER A 21 -12.54 -5.79 10.50
C SER A 21 -13.52 -4.73 10.98
N SER A 22 -13.45 -3.55 10.36
CA SER A 22 -14.53 -2.56 10.31
C SER A 22 -14.82 -2.40 8.83
N THR A 23 -15.85 -3.08 8.36
CA THR A 23 -16.25 -3.09 6.95
C THR A 23 -17.73 -2.78 6.87
N THR A 24 -18.15 -2.01 5.86
CA THR A 24 -19.54 -1.97 5.43
C THR A 24 -19.82 -3.26 4.66
N PRO A 25 -20.66 -4.18 5.18
CA PRO A 25 -20.78 -5.52 4.60
C PRO A 25 -21.26 -5.53 3.16
N HIS A 26 -21.87 -4.45 2.67
CA HIS A 26 -22.43 -4.37 1.33
C HIS A 26 -21.36 -4.29 0.23
N GLU A 27 -20.17 -3.73 0.53
CA GLU A 27 -19.15 -3.49 -0.51
C GLU A 27 -17.93 -4.40 -0.38
N ILE A 28 -17.54 -4.73 0.86
CA ILE A 28 -16.32 -5.48 1.14
C ILE A 28 -16.59 -6.51 2.24
N SER A 29 -15.98 -7.69 2.10
CA SER A 29 -15.97 -8.73 3.13
C SER A 29 -14.58 -9.35 3.28
N VAL A 30 -14.39 -10.18 4.30
CA VAL A 30 -13.12 -10.88 4.56
C VAL A 30 -13.34 -12.38 4.34
N SER A 31 -12.34 -13.07 3.77
CA SER A 31 -12.39 -14.53 3.64
C SER A 31 -12.40 -15.23 5.00
N LYS A 32 -12.90 -16.48 5.02
CA LYS A 32 -13.04 -17.25 6.28
C LYS A 32 -11.72 -17.53 6.98
N ASP A 33 -10.63 -17.66 6.22
CA ASP A 33 -9.26 -17.85 6.70
C ASP A 33 -8.56 -16.52 7.03
N LEU A 34 -9.25 -15.38 6.83
CA LEU A 34 -8.79 -14.04 7.14
C LEU A 34 -7.52 -13.60 6.39
N THR A 35 -7.23 -14.23 5.25
CA THR A 35 -6.06 -13.96 4.40
C THR A 35 -6.35 -12.99 3.26
N SER A 36 -7.64 -12.78 2.94
CA SER A 36 -8.04 -11.99 1.79
C SER A 36 -9.28 -11.14 2.04
N VAL A 37 -9.34 -10.04 1.29
CA VAL A 37 -10.45 -9.10 1.23
C VAL A 37 -11.22 -9.36 -0.06
N ILE A 38 -12.51 -9.65 0.07
CA ILE A 38 -13.39 -9.97 -1.05
C ILE A 38 -14.26 -8.76 -1.37
N TYR A 39 -14.14 -8.27 -2.60
CA TYR A 39 -14.92 -7.14 -3.11
C TYR A 39 -16.27 -7.63 -3.61
N ARG A 40 -17.35 -6.95 -3.22
CA ARG A 40 -18.73 -7.32 -3.60
C ARG A 40 -19.25 -6.46 -4.74
N GLU A 41 -18.66 -5.29 -4.96
CA GLU A 41 -19.04 -4.39 -6.03
C GLU A 41 -17.86 -4.10 -6.95
N PRO A 42 -18.09 -4.02 -8.28
CA PRO A 42 -17.05 -3.61 -9.19
C PRO A 42 -16.82 -2.09 -9.11
N GLY A 43 -15.57 -1.66 -9.28
CA GLY A 43 -15.23 -0.26 -9.20
C GLY A 43 -13.75 0.03 -9.32
N LEU A 44 -13.44 1.32 -9.40
CA LEU A 44 -12.10 1.83 -9.15
C LEU A 44 -11.96 2.02 -7.64
N HIS A 45 -10.99 1.35 -7.02
CA HIS A 45 -10.76 1.42 -5.58
C HIS A 45 -9.39 2.00 -5.28
N PHE A 46 -9.32 2.94 -4.34
CA PHE A 46 -8.07 3.28 -3.68
C PHE A 46 -7.83 2.26 -2.57
N VAL A 47 -6.66 1.66 -2.57
CA VAL A 47 -6.24 0.62 -1.62
C VAL A 47 -4.92 1.01 -0.96
N GLN A 48 -4.82 0.78 0.34
CA GLN A 48 -3.61 1.03 1.12
C GLN A 48 -3.42 -0.06 2.16
N ALA A 49 -2.20 -0.58 2.24
CA ALA A 49 -1.69 -1.42 3.30
C ALA A 49 -0.53 -0.69 3.99
N SER A 50 -0.50 -0.71 5.31
CA SER A 50 0.59 -0.15 6.11
C SER A 50 0.93 -1.12 7.24
N ALA A 51 2.18 -1.54 7.33
CA ALA A 51 2.67 -2.51 8.30
C ALA A 51 3.73 -1.87 9.20
N HIS A 52 3.61 -2.04 10.51
CA HIS A 52 4.69 -1.78 11.46
C HIS A 52 5.68 -2.93 11.36
N VAL A 53 6.91 -2.61 10.98
CA VAL A 53 7.99 -3.58 10.78
C VAL A 53 9.14 -3.31 11.76
N GLY A 54 9.78 -4.35 12.25
CA GLY A 54 10.85 -4.26 13.23
C GLY A 54 11.54 -5.58 13.49
N GLY A 55 12.58 -5.55 14.31
CA GLY A 55 13.32 -6.75 14.73
C GLY A 55 14.75 -6.46 15.18
N ASN A 56 15.51 -7.53 15.42
CA ASN A 56 16.89 -7.49 15.94
C ASN A 56 17.92 -7.90 14.88
N GLU A 57 17.65 -7.62 13.61
CA GLU A 57 18.54 -7.86 12.48
C GLU A 57 18.42 -6.71 11.49
N THR A 58 19.49 -6.39 10.76
CA THR A 58 19.45 -5.42 9.65
C THR A 58 18.95 -6.12 8.38
N GLY A 59 18.03 -5.54 7.63
CA GLY A 59 17.56 -6.11 6.37
C GLY A 59 16.34 -5.43 5.78
N ASP A 60 15.92 -5.93 4.62
CA ASP A 60 14.79 -5.38 3.87
C ASP A 60 13.49 -6.13 4.17
N VAL A 61 12.43 -5.35 4.36
CA VAL A 61 11.05 -5.83 4.42
C VAL A 61 10.30 -5.34 3.19
N HIS A 62 9.78 -6.29 2.42
CA HIS A 62 8.97 -6.03 1.23
C HIS A 62 7.50 -6.19 1.58
N LEU A 63 6.66 -5.26 1.13
CA LEU A 63 5.20 -5.32 1.25
C LEU A 63 4.58 -5.03 -0.12
N TRP A 64 3.61 -5.82 -0.54
CA TRP A 64 2.85 -5.58 -1.77
C TRP A 64 1.45 -6.20 -1.69
N LEU A 65 0.65 -5.95 -2.72
CA LEU A 65 -0.73 -6.43 -2.84
C LEU A 65 -0.80 -7.52 -3.92
N ARG A 66 -1.68 -8.50 -3.73
CA ARG A 66 -2.06 -9.46 -4.79
C ARG A 66 -3.55 -9.38 -5.06
N LEU A 67 -3.92 -9.34 -6.33
CA LEU A 67 -5.30 -9.44 -6.79
C LEU A 67 -5.50 -10.82 -7.44
N ASN A 68 -6.42 -11.62 -6.90
CA ASN A 68 -6.71 -12.97 -7.36
C ASN A 68 -5.46 -13.86 -7.48
N GLY A 69 -4.57 -13.81 -6.49
CA GLY A 69 -3.32 -14.57 -6.49
C GLY A 69 -2.24 -14.06 -7.44
N LYS A 70 -2.40 -12.90 -8.09
CA LYS A 70 -1.37 -12.28 -8.93
C LYS A 70 -0.86 -11.01 -8.28
N ASP A 71 0.45 -10.77 -8.32
CA ASP A 71 1.04 -9.53 -7.81
C ASP A 71 0.44 -8.33 -8.52
N ALA A 72 -0.08 -7.37 -7.75
CA ALA A 72 -0.66 -6.16 -8.29
C ALA A 72 0.45 -5.22 -8.73
N GLU A 73 0.36 -4.74 -9.97
CA GLU A 73 1.35 -3.83 -10.54
C GLU A 73 1.51 -2.58 -9.68
N ASN A 74 2.76 -2.10 -9.54
CA ASN A 74 3.10 -0.87 -8.85
C ASN A 74 2.65 -0.79 -7.37
N SER A 75 2.41 -1.93 -6.72
CA SER A 75 2.08 -2.00 -5.29
C SER A 75 3.28 -2.34 -4.40
N ASN A 76 4.42 -2.73 -4.99
CA ASN A 76 5.58 -3.15 -4.22
C ASN A 76 6.29 -1.99 -3.53
N CYS A 77 6.55 -2.14 -2.24
CA CYS A 77 7.32 -1.20 -1.43
C CYS A 77 8.35 -1.97 -0.58
N ILE A 78 9.48 -1.31 -0.31
CA ILE A 78 10.60 -1.86 0.46
C ILE A 78 10.92 -0.88 1.58
N GLN A 79 11.14 -1.41 2.79
CA GLN A 79 11.69 -0.68 3.91
C GLN A 79 12.93 -1.40 4.41
N THR A 80 14.08 -0.72 4.41
CA THR A 80 15.28 -1.21 5.08
C THR A 80 15.21 -0.89 6.55
N LEU A 81 15.49 -1.88 7.39
CA LEU A 81 15.60 -1.74 8.84
C LEU A 81 17.05 -1.95 9.27
N PHE A 82 17.45 -1.22 10.30
CA PHE A 82 18.69 -1.47 11.03
C PHE A 82 18.39 -2.25 12.31
N ASP A 83 19.42 -2.91 12.85
CA ASP A 83 19.29 -3.70 14.08
C ASP A 83 18.68 -2.86 15.23
N GLY A 84 17.69 -3.44 15.91
CA GLY A 84 16.96 -2.82 17.02
C GLY A 84 16.01 -1.68 16.63
N THR A 85 15.81 -1.42 15.33
CA THR A 85 14.93 -0.34 14.86
C THR A 85 13.55 -0.86 14.44
N SER A 86 12.58 0.05 14.42
CA SER A 86 11.28 -0.21 13.80
C SER A 86 10.88 0.95 12.88
N SER A 87 10.05 0.64 11.90
CA SER A 87 9.55 1.59 10.91
C SER A 87 8.17 1.18 10.42
N VAL A 88 7.58 1.95 9.52
CA VAL A 88 6.34 1.61 8.82
C VAL A 88 6.63 1.48 7.34
N VAL A 89 6.27 0.33 6.76
CA VAL A 89 6.26 0.13 5.30
C VAL A 89 4.82 0.22 4.82
N SER A 90 4.58 1.00 3.76
CA SER A 90 3.24 1.16 3.21
C SER A 90 3.23 0.91 1.71
N SER A 91 2.27 0.11 1.27
CA SER A 91 1.94 -0.18 -0.12
C SER A 91 0.57 0.43 -0.43
N GLN A 92 0.48 1.28 -1.44
CA GLN A 92 -0.77 1.92 -1.84
C GLN A 92 -0.93 1.92 -3.36
N GLY A 93 -2.17 1.95 -3.83
CA GLY A 93 -2.47 2.01 -5.25
C GLY A 93 -3.93 2.30 -5.53
N VAL A 94 -4.25 2.53 -6.80
CA VAL A 94 -5.64 2.53 -7.26
C VAL A 94 -5.80 1.40 -8.26
N MET A 95 -6.81 0.57 -8.06
CA MET A 95 -6.99 -0.66 -8.81
C MET A 95 -8.42 -0.74 -9.33
N LEU A 96 -8.56 -1.20 -10.56
CA LEU A 96 -9.84 -1.61 -11.09
C LEU A 96 -10.13 -3.01 -10.55
N ILE A 97 -11.24 -3.14 -9.83
CA ILE A 97 -11.61 -4.37 -9.14
C ILE A 97 -13.00 -4.80 -9.61
N ASP A 98 -13.16 -6.10 -9.85
CA ASP A 98 -14.43 -6.73 -10.18
C ASP A 98 -15.11 -7.34 -8.96
N ALA A 99 -16.44 -7.50 -9.03
CA ALA A 99 -17.17 -8.19 -7.98
C ALA A 99 -16.71 -9.65 -7.89
N GLY A 100 -16.39 -10.09 -6.69
CA GLY A 100 -15.84 -11.42 -6.39
C GLY A 100 -14.31 -11.46 -6.34
N ASP A 101 -13.63 -10.40 -6.78
CA ASP A 101 -12.17 -10.33 -6.70
C ASP A 101 -11.68 -10.39 -5.25
N LYS A 102 -10.52 -11.02 -5.09
CA LYS A 102 -9.85 -11.19 -3.80
C LYS A 102 -8.55 -10.41 -3.77
N MET A 103 -8.44 -9.50 -2.82
CA MET A 103 -7.19 -8.80 -2.53
C MET A 103 -6.50 -9.47 -1.35
N GLU A 104 -5.23 -9.81 -1.52
CA GLU A 104 -4.37 -10.37 -0.49
C GLU A 104 -3.26 -9.36 -0.19
N LEU A 105 -2.84 -9.31 1.08
CA LEU A 105 -1.65 -8.59 1.48
C LEU A 105 -0.55 -9.58 1.69
N VAL A 106 0.61 -9.30 1.11
CA VAL A 106 1.76 -10.20 1.16
C VAL A 106 3.02 -9.43 1.51
N PHE A 107 3.88 -10.10 2.25
CA PHE A 107 5.17 -9.57 2.62
C PHE A 107 6.26 -10.62 2.44
N SER A 108 7.49 -10.15 2.28
CA SER A 108 8.68 -11.01 2.31
C SER A 108 9.86 -10.30 2.94
N LEU A 109 10.73 -11.09 3.53
CA LEU A 109 11.98 -10.67 4.14
C LEU A 109 12.90 -11.89 4.23
N LYS A 110 14.20 -11.65 4.22
CA LYS A 110 15.21 -12.72 4.22
C LYS A 110 15.68 -13.12 5.60
N ASN A 111 15.46 -12.29 6.61
CA ASN A 111 16.10 -12.39 7.92
C ASN A 111 15.09 -12.82 8.98
N LYS A 112 15.35 -13.95 9.66
CA LYS A 112 14.38 -14.64 10.53
C LYS A 112 13.97 -13.81 11.76
N ASN A 113 14.78 -12.82 12.16
CA ASN A 113 14.50 -11.96 13.31
C ASN A 113 13.92 -10.60 12.90
N LEU A 114 13.47 -10.45 11.65
CA LEU A 114 12.67 -9.34 11.17
C LEU A 114 11.21 -9.78 10.94
N GLY A 115 10.26 -8.86 11.05
CA GLY A 115 8.86 -9.17 10.75
C GLY A 115 7.92 -7.97 10.83
N ILE A 116 6.64 -8.26 10.61
CA ILE A 116 5.54 -7.36 10.95
C ILE A 116 5.29 -7.51 12.44
N VAL A 117 5.45 -6.45 13.22
CA VAL A 117 5.50 -6.52 14.69
C VAL A 117 4.29 -5.82 15.29
N ALA A 118 3.65 -6.47 16.26
CA ALA A 118 2.64 -5.84 17.09
C ALA A 118 3.33 -5.13 18.26
N ALA A 119 3.01 -3.86 18.48
CA ALA A 119 3.50 -3.11 19.62
C ALA A 119 2.39 -3.03 20.68
N PHE A 120 2.72 -3.49 21.89
CA PHE A 120 1.86 -3.37 23.06
C PHE A 120 2.63 -2.63 24.15
N LEU A 121 2.05 -1.55 24.67
CA LEU A 121 2.49 -0.93 25.90
C LEU A 121 1.55 -1.38 27.01
N ASN A 122 2.09 -1.79 28.17
CA ASN A 122 1.30 -2.27 29.29
C ASN A 122 0.29 -1.21 29.73
N GLY A 123 -1.00 -1.53 29.65
CA GLY A 123 -2.09 -0.63 30.03
C GLY A 123 -2.57 0.33 28.94
N GLU A 124 -1.98 0.30 27.74
CA GLU A 124 -2.44 1.07 26.58
C GLU A 124 -3.21 0.22 25.57
N ALA A 125 -3.97 0.88 24.69
CA ALA A 125 -4.63 0.21 23.58
C ALA A 125 -3.57 -0.38 22.62
N ALA A 126 -3.78 -1.63 22.21
CA ALA A 126 -2.92 -2.29 21.23
C ALA A 126 -2.90 -1.49 19.92
N SER A 127 -1.69 -1.19 19.42
CA SER A 127 -1.54 -0.68 18.06
C SER A 127 -1.53 -1.85 17.08
N PRO A 128 -2.32 -1.82 15.99
CA PRO A 128 -2.31 -2.89 15.02
C PRO A 128 -0.92 -3.00 14.36
N SER A 129 -0.41 -4.23 14.23
CA SER A 129 0.84 -4.51 13.52
C SER A 129 0.71 -4.23 12.03
N LEU A 130 -0.51 -4.31 11.50
CA LEU A 130 -0.82 -3.97 10.13
C LEU A 130 -2.23 -3.39 10.00
N SER A 131 -2.40 -2.41 9.11
CA SER A 131 -3.68 -1.91 8.66
C SER A 131 -3.84 -2.05 7.14
N PHE A 132 -5.06 -2.36 6.72
CA PHE A 132 -5.51 -2.33 5.34
C PHE A 132 -6.80 -1.52 5.24
N SER A 133 -6.82 -0.60 4.29
CA SER A 133 -7.94 0.26 3.98
C SER A 133 -8.21 0.23 2.49
N SER A 134 -9.50 0.24 2.13
CA SER A 134 -9.95 0.28 0.74
C SER A 134 -11.22 1.13 0.67
N GLY A 135 -11.27 2.02 -0.31
CA GLY A 135 -12.44 2.86 -0.58
C GLY A 135 -12.75 2.91 -2.06
N LYS A 136 -14.03 2.78 -2.42
CA LYS A 136 -14.50 2.91 -3.80
C LYS A 136 -14.44 4.37 -4.23
N VAL A 137 -13.68 4.65 -5.28
CA VAL A 137 -13.48 5.99 -5.84
C VAL A 137 -14.46 6.24 -6.98
N ALA A 138 -14.75 5.23 -7.79
CA ALA A 138 -15.71 5.33 -8.89
C ALA A 138 -16.36 3.99 -9.21
N ASN A 139 -17.59 4.04 -9.74
CA ASN A 139 -18.25 2.87 -10.31
C ASN A 139 -17.57 2.47 -11.63
N LYS A 140 -17.41 1.15 -11.87
CA LYS A 140 -16.81 0.62 -13.10
C LYS A 140 -17.51 1.12 -14.37
N TYR A 141 -18.84 1.30 -14.31
CA TYR A 141 -19.64 1.78 -15.42
C TYR A 141 -19.59 3.30 -15.65
N ASN A 142 -18.98 4.05 -14.73
CA ASN A 142 -18.82 5.51 -14.82
C ASN A 142 -17.35 5.95 -14.83
N LEU A 143 -16.42 5.05 -15.15
CA LEU A 143 -14.98 5.36 -15.20
C LEU A 143 -14.67 6.51 -16.15
N TYR A 144 -15.44 6.70 -17.22
CA TYR A 144 -15.27 7.82 -18.16
C TYR A 144 -15.46 9.21 -17.51
N LYS A 145 -16.05 9.29 -16.31
CA LYS A 145 -16.18 10.53 -15.51
C LYS A 145 -15.09 10.69 -14.45
N THR A 146 -14.15 9.75 -14.36
CA THR A 146 -13.09 9.75 -13.34
C THR A 146 -11.74 9.63 -14.03
N SER A 147 -10.89 10.64 -13.86
CA SER A 147 -9.52 10.58 -14.34
C SER A 147 -8.60 10.08 -13.22
N TYR A 148 -7.75 9.11 -13.55
CA TYR A 148 -6.73 8.60 -12.65
C TYR A 148 -5.45 8.28 -13.43
N ALA A 149 -4.30 8.51 -12.81
CA ALA A 149 -3.01 8.06 -13.30
C ALA A 149 -2.15 7.60 -12.12
N GLN A 150 -1.49 6.44 -12.28
CA GLN A 150 -0.38 6.00 -11.43
C GLN A 150 0.89 6.03 -12.28
N LEU A 151 1.92 6.71 -11.81
CA LEU A 151 3.23 6.71 -12.44
C LEU A 151 4.23 6.06 -11.50
N SER A 152 5.04 5.14 -12.02
CA SER A 152 6.10 4.45 -11.31
C SER A 152 7.37 4.42 -12.15
N SER A 153 8.52 4.23 -11.49
CA SER A 153 9.81 4.03 -12.15
C SER A 153 10.53 2.86 -11.49
N PHE A 154 10.98 1.91 -12.30
CA PHE A 154 11.88 0.83 -11.86
C PHE A 154 13.36 1.23 -12.00
N LYS A 155 13.64 2.48 -12.37
CA LYS A 155 14.98 3.04 -12.46
C LYS A 155 15.29 3.87 -11.23
N ASN A 156 16.47 3.62 -10.64
CA ASN A 156 17.01 4.44 -9.58
C ASN A 156 17.19 5.88 -10.06
N GLN A 157 16.71 6.83 -9.27
CA GLN A 157 16.87 8.26 -9.51
C GLN A 157 17.85 8.79 -8.46
N PHE A 158 19.12 8.86 -8.84
CA PHE A 158 20.15 9.42 -7.96
C PHE A 158 20.10 10.94 -8.05
N VAL A 159 20.08 11.62 -6.90
CA VAL A 159 20.41 13.05 -6.86
C VAL A 159 21.88 13.17 -7.25
N ARG A 160 22.17 13.91 -8.33
CA ARG A 160 23.56 14.35 -8.58
C ARG A 160 23.87 15.38 -7.49
N ASP A 161 24.82 15.03 -6.64
CA ASP A 161 25.33 15.80 -5.50
C ASP A 161 24.33 16.09 -4.38
N CYS A 162 24.33 15.24 -3.34
CA CYS A 162 23.97 15.66 -2.00
C CYS A 162 24.67 14.76 -0.96
N SER A 163 25.55 15.35 -0.16
CA SER A 163 26.21 14.72 0.99
C SER A 163 25.23 14.58 2.16
N ALA A 164 24.36 13.57 2.13
CA ALA A 164 23.77 12.92 3.30
C ALA A 164 22.73 11.88 2.86
N SER A 165 22.79 10.70 3.47
CA SER A 165 21.86 9.60 3.27
C SER A 165 20.47 9.93 3.81
N GLN A 166 19.52 10.24 2.93
CA GLN A 166 18.09 10.13 3.21
C GLN A 166 17.46 9.19 2.19
N GLN A 167 17.09 7.99 2.65
CA GLN A 167 16.24 7.09 1.87
C GLN A 167 14.81 7.62 1.94
N TYR A 168 14.37 8.30 0.88
CA TYR A 168 12.97 8.66 0.70
C TYR A 168 12.25 7.53 -0.04
N CYS A 169 11.27 6.91 0.62
CA CYS A 169 10.18 6.27 -0.11
C CYS A 169 9.18 7.37 -0.47
N SER A 170 9.33 8.00 -1.65
CA SER A 170 8.33 8.95 -2.15
C SER A 170 7.50 8.30 -3.25
N ILE A 171 6.35 7.73 -2.89
CA ILE A 171 5.23 7.65 -3.83
C ILE A 171 4.45 8.95 -3.68
N ARG A 172 4.78 9.98 -4.46
CA ARG A 172 3.87 11.13 -4.64
C ARG A 172 2.74 10.67 -5.56
N ALA A 173 1.64 10.23 -4.99
CA ALA A 173 0.38 10.20 -5.72
C ALA A 173 -0.07 11.66 -5.91
N VAL A 174 0.21 12.24 -7.07
CA VAL A 174 -0.39 13.52 -7.47
C VAL A 174 -1.82 13.22 -7.94
N THR A 175 -2.77 13.27 -7.02
CA THR A 175 -4.20 13.20 -7.38
C THR A 175 -4.66 14.58 -7.84
N HIS A 176 -4.57 14.86 -9.14
CA HIS A 176 -5.33 15.98 -9.72
C HIS A 176 -6.78 15.54 -9.92
N LEU A 177 -7.66 15.91 -8.96
CA LEU A 177 -9.09 15.91 -9.18
C LEU A 177 -9.44 17.05 -10.14
N LEU A 178 -9.39 16.79 -11.44
CA LEU A 178 -9.95 17.72 -12.42
C LEU A 178 -11.47 17.61 -12.35
N LYS A 179 -12.11 18.54 -11.63
CA LYS A 179 -13.52 18.88 -11.88
C LYS A 179 -13.57 19.55 -13.24
N THR A 180 -13.91 18.79 -14.28
CA THR A 180 -14.26 19.38 -15.57
C THR A 180 -15.69 19.87 -15.50
N ASP A 181 -15.88 21.14 -15.12
CA ASP A 181 -16.99 21.90 -15.67
C ASP A 181 -16.58 22.40 -17.06
N SER A 182 -17.46 22.17 -18.01
CA SER A 182 -17.24 22.39 -19.44
C SER A 182 -17.18 23.88 -19.75
N LYS A 183 -15.96 24.43 -19.80
CA LYS A 183 -15.43 25.52 -20.66
C LYS A 183 -14.42 26.34 -19.85
N THR A 184 -13.20 26.49 -20.41
CA THR A 184 -12.05 27.25 -19.84
C THR A 184 -11.39 26.47 -18.69
N VAL A 185 -10.20 25.89 -18.78
CA VAL A 185 -8.88 26.52 -18.94
C VAL A 185 -7.91 25.47 -19.49
N LEU A 186 -7.48 25.64 -20.73
CA LEU A 186 -6.35 24.93 -21.34
C LEU A 186 -5.27 25.98 -21.58
N ARG A 187 -4.46 26.24 -20.55
CA ARG A 187 -3.17 26.95 -20.58
C ARG A 187 -2.67 27.06 -19.15
N THR A 188 -1.79 26.15 -18.76
CA THR A 188 -0.58 26.35 -17.91
C THR A 188 -0.06 24.96 -17.53
N ALA A 189 0.77 24.38 -18.40
CA ALA A 189 1.66 23.27 -18.03
C ALA A 189 2.68 23.00 -19.16
N MET A 190 3.35 24.03 -19.69
CA MET A 190 4.57 23.88 -20.51
C MET A 190 5.36 25.21 -20.52
N THR A 191 5.82 25.64 -19.35
CA THR A 191 6.92 26.61 -19.18
C THR A 191 7.31 26.50 -17.72
N ASP A 192 8.26 25.60 -17.43
CA ASP A 192 9.28 25.70 -16.37
C ASP A 192 10.10 24.40 -16.28
N LEU A 193 10.49 23.88 -17.46
CA LEU A 193 11.71 23.10 -17.62
C LEU A 193 12.67 23.98 -18.42
N GLY A 194 13.17 25.00 -17.75
CA GLY A 194 14.12 25.95 -18.28
C GLY A 194 14.75 26.77 -17.16
N THR A 195 16.00 26.45 -16.84
CA THR A 195 16.98 27.29 -16.11
C THR A 195 16.62 27.77 -14.70
N LEU A 196 17.15 27.07 -13.68
CA LEU A 196 18.26 27.52 -12.82
C LEU A 196 18.64 26.40 -11.84
#